data_AF-A0A1C4UNY9-F1
#
_entry.id   AF-A0A1C4UNY9-F1
#
_cell.length_a   1.000
_cell.length_b   1.000
_cell.length_c   1.000
_cell.angle_alpha   90.00
_cell.angle_beta   90.00
_cell.angle_gamma   90.00
#
_symmetry.space_group_name_H-M   'P 1'
#
loop_
_entity.id
_entity.type
_entity.pdbx_description
1 polymer ?
#
loop_
_entity_poly.entity_id
_entity_poly.type
_entity_poly.pdbx_seq_one_letter_code
_entity_poly.pdbx_strand_id
1 'polypeptide(L)'
;MTSVADLAELVRAPAALSVPGDLVAGAAAAGVLGPRTAGLAGASVLLYWAGMAANDWADRRLDAEERPERPIPSGRISPTAAAGVAVGLTAAGLGLAAAVGGRRATAVALPLAATIWGYDLAAKNTAAGPAVMAACRGLDVLLGASSGRPVRALPAALTVAAHTWTVTALSRREVSGADVALPRRTLAGTALVALAATTLPRPTHRSTPGTGRPTPGDDAVPAATGAAGDPGRRTAPGVRAGAAGVGRSLAAALPVGLAGWYVARYGGAQVRVAADPTAGRVRAAVGAGITGLPSLQGALTARAGAGLLGALVALAAPLGGRLARKLSPT
;
A
#
# COMPACT_ATOMS: atom_id res chain seq x y z
N MET A 1 33.29 -8.05 -13.69
CA MET A 1 32.12 -8.97 -13.66
C MET A 1 31.06 -8.32 -12.80
N THR A 2 29.80 -8.32 -13.26
CA THR A 2 28.66 -7.80 -12.46
C THR A 2 28.42 -8.71 -11.26
N SER A 3 28.36 -8.13 -10.06
CA SER A 3 28.08 -8.85 -8.82
C SER A 3 26.58 -8.81 -8.45
N VAL A 4 26.17 -9.67 -7.52
CA VAL A 4 24.81 -9.63 -6.93
C VAL A 4 24.55 -8.30 -6.21
N ALA A 5 25.59 -7.72 -5.60
CA ALA A 5 25.48 -6.42 -4.95
C ALA A 5 25.16 -5.31 -5.96
N ASP A 6 25.79 -5.33 -7.14
CA ASP A 6 25.51 -4.37 -8.21
C ASP A 6 24.05 -4.47 -8.70
N LEU A 7 23.54 -5.70 -8.84
CA LEU A 7 22.14 -5.92 -9.20
C LEU A 7 21.18 -5.45 -8.11
N ALA A 8 21.52 -5.69 -6.84
CA ALA A 8 20.72 -5.23 -5.69
C ALA A 8 20.67 -3.69 -5.60
N GLU A 9 21.78 -3.02 -5.94
CA GLU A 9 21.85 -1.56 -6.04
C GLU A 9 21.02 -1.04 -7.22
N LEU A 10 21.15 -1.65 -8.41
CA LEU A 10 20.38 -1.29 -9.61
C LEU A 10 18.87 -1.30 -9.35
N VAL A 11 18.37 -2.36 -8.70
CA VAL A 11 16.92 -2.49 -8.44
C VAL A 11 16.49 -1.82 -7.14
N ARG A 12 17.42 -1.16 -6.42
CA ARG A 12 17.20 -0.55 -5.10
C ARG A 12 16.48 -1.54 -4.16
N ALA A 13 17.03 -2.75 -4.03
CA ALA A 13 16.35 -3.91 -3.46
C ALA A 13 15.55 -3.66 -2.15
N PRO A 14 16.05 -2.91 -1.16
CA PRO A 14 15.30 -2.66 0.09
C PRO A 14 14.02 -1.84 -0.09
N ALA A 15 13.97 -0.98 -1.11
CA ALA A 15 12.83 -0.10 -1.33
C ALA A 15 11.56 -0.90 -1.72
N ALA A 16 11.74 -2.13 -2.23
CA ALA A 16 10.64 -3.05 -2.51
C ALA A 16 9.85 -3.46 -1.26
N LEU A 17 10.38 -3.29 -0.04
CA LEU A 17 9.64 -3.58 1.20
C LEU A 17 8.40 -2.69 1.38
N SER A 18 8.32 -1.57 0.67
CA SER A 18 7.16 -0.67 0.68
C SER A 18 6.03 -1.08 -0.27
N VAL A 19 6.25 -2.10 -1.10
CA VAL A 19 5.36 -2.45 -2.21
C VAL A 19 4.32 -3.51 -1.82
N PRO A 20 4.67 -4.62 -1.12
CA PRO A 20 3.68 -5.63 -0.72
C PRO A 20 2.49 -5.08 0.07
N GLY A 21 2.64 -3.94 0.78
CA GLY A 21 1.56 -3.31 1.51
C GLY A 21 0.41 -2.81 0.60
N ASP A 22 0.67 -2.43 -0.64
CA ASP A 22 -0.37 -2.04 -1.60
C ASP A 22 -1.24 -3.24 -1.96
N LEU A 23 -0.60 -4.36 -2.31
CA LEU A 23 -1.25 -5.63 -2.64
C LEU A 23 -2.10 -6.13 -1.47
N VAL A 24 -1.54 -6.09 -0.26
CA VAL A 24 -2.23 -6.52 0.95
C VAL A 24 -3.44 -5.63 1.25
N ALA A 25 -3.30 -4.30 1.13
CA ALA A 25 -4.41 -3.37 1.33
C ALA A 25 -5.55 -3.60 0.32
N GLY A 26 -5.20 -3.86 -0.93
CA GLY A 26 -6.17 -4.18 -1.99
C GLY A 26 -6.88 -5.51 -1.78
N ALA A 27 -6.12 -6.56 -1.47
CA ALA A 27 -6.66 -7.90 -1.19
C ALA A 27 -7.57 -7.90 0.04
N ALA A 28 -7.17 -7.19 1.11
CA ALA A 28 -7.98 -7.02 2.32
C ALA A 28 -9.29 -6.29 2.00
N ALA A 29 -9.23 -5.16 1.30
CA ALA A 29 -10.43 -4.39 0.92
C ALA A 29 -11.39 -5.17 0.03
N ALA A 30 -10.87 -6.03 -0.85
CA ALA A 30 -11.68 -6.90 -1.69
C ALA A 30 -12.18 -8.18 -0.99
N GLY A 31 -11.68 -8.49 0.22
CA GLY A 31 -12.03 -9.68 0.98
C GLY A 31 -11.44 -10.98 0.42
N VAL A 32 -10.25 -10.91 -0.18
CA VAL A 32 -9.61 -12.03 -0.91
C VAL A 32 -8.20 -12.36 -0.41
N LEU A 33 -7.87 -11.97 0.82
CA LEU A 33 -6.60 -12.36 1.45
C LEU A 33 -6.46 -13.89 1.47
N GLY A 34 -5.31 -14.38 1.02
CA GLY A 34 -5.00 -15.80 1.01
C GLY A 34 -3.65 -16.11 0.35
N PRO A 35 -3.35 -17.39 0.05
CA PRO A 35 -2.06 -17.79 -0.53
C PRO A 35 -1.73 -17.08 -1.84
N ARG A 36 -2.74 -16.78 -2.67
CA ARG A 36 -2.55 -16.02 -3.91
C ARG A 36 -2.04 -14.60 -3.68
N THR A 37 -2.35 -13.98 -2.54
CA THR A 37 -1.84 -12.64 -2.19
C THR A 37 -0.32 -12.64 -2.11
N ALA A 38 0.31 -13.70 -1.59
CA ALA A 38 1.77 -13.80 -1.53
C ALA A 38 2.39 -13.91 -2.93
N GLY A 39 1.79 -14.72 -3.82
CA GLY A 39 2.25 -14.82 -5.22
C GLY A 39 2.11 -13.50 -5.99
N LEU A 40 0.99 -12.79 -5.80
CA LEU A 40 0.77 -11.46 -6.39
C LEU A 40 1.68 -10.38 -5.78
N ALA A 41 2.02 -10.47 -4.49
CA ALA A 41 3.04 -9.62 -3.89
C ALA A 41 4.42 -9.88 -4.50
N GLY A 42 4.76 -11.14 -4.80
CA GLY A 42 5.96 -11.49 -5.57
C GLY A 42 5.95 -10.86 -6.97
N ALA A 43 4.83 -10.94 -7.69
CA ALA A 43 4.68 -10.31 -9.01
C ALA A 43 4.87 -8.79 -8.95
N SER A 44 4.28 -8.15 -7.93
CA SER A 44 4.41 -6.71 -7.69
C SER A 44 5.86 -6.29 -7.35
N VAL A 45 6.57 -7.06 -6.52
CA VAL A 45 7.99 -6.81 -6.24
C VAL A 45 8.85 -6.92 -7.52
N LEU A 46 8.57 -7.92 -8.38
CA LEU A 46 9.25 -8.05 -9.67
C LEU A 46 8.99 -6.85 -10.58
N LEU A 47 7.73 -6.40 -10.69
CA LEU A 47 7.38 -5.21 -11.47
C LEU A 47 7.99 -3.92 -10.90
N TYR A 48 8.09 -3.81 -9.57
CA TYR A 48 8.78 -2.69 -8.93
C TYR A 48 10.26 -2.68 -9.29
N TRP A 49 10.97 -3.80 -9.11
CA TRP A 49 12.38 -3.91 -9.48
C TRP A 49 12.62 -3.70 -10.97
N ALA A 50 11.69 -4.13 -11.83
CA ALA A 50 11.72 -3.84 -13.25
C ALA A 50 11.69 -2.33 -13.52
N GLY A 51 10.79 -1.58 -12.88
CA GLY A 51 10.74 -0.13 -12.95
C GLY A 51 12.01 0.54 -12.41
N MET A 52 12.59 0.04 -11.33
CA MET A 52 13.85 0.59 -10.81
C MET A 52 15.00 0.44 -11.82
N ALA A 53 15.12 -0.73 -12.43
CA ALA A 53 16.12 -0.97 -13.48
C ALA A 53 15.83 -0.17 -14.75
N ALA A 54 14.56 -0.06 -15.18
CA ALA A 54 14.15 0.73 -16.33
C ALA A 54 14.42 2.23 -16.13
N ASN A 55 14.17 2.75 -14.92
CA ASN A 55 14.47 4.13 -14.57
C ASN A 55 15.97 4.42 -14.69
N ASP A 56 16.82 3.61 -14.09
CA ASP A 56 18.28 3.78 -14.13
C ASP A 56 18.81 3.64 -15.56
N TRP A 57 18.27 2.69 -16.33
CA TRP A 57 18.59 2.58 -17.73
C TRP A 57 18.21 3.84 -18.50
N ALA A 58 17.02 4.40 -18.29
CA ALA A 58 16.57 5.62 -18.96
C ALA A 58 17.41 6.85 -18.57
N ASP A 59 17.81 6.95 -17.30
CA ASP A 59 18.58 8.09 -16.77
C ASP A 59 20.09 7.98 -16.98
N ARG A 60 20.61 6.86 -17.51
CA ARG A 60 22.04 6.55 -17.63
C ARG A 60 22.96 7.67 -18.13
N ARG A 61 22.47 8.56 -19.02
CA ARG A 61 23.25 9.70 -19.53
C ARG A 61 23.30 10.85 -18.52
N LEU A 62 22.17 11.17 -17.92
CA LEU A 62 22.07 12.16 -16.85
C LEU A 62 22.84 11.71 -15.62
N ASP A 63 22.69 10.44 -15.24
CA ASP A 63 23.43 9.84 -14.14
C ASP A 63 24.95 9.85 -14.38
N ALA A 64 25.42 9.79 -15.63
CA ALA A 64 26.85 9.90 -15.90
C ALA A 64 27.43 11.29 -15.60
N GLU A 65 26.59 12.32 -15.64
CA GLU A 65 26.96 13.70 -15.32
C GLU A 65 26.78 14.00 -13.82
N GLU A 66 25.63 13.61 -13.25
CA GLU A 66 25.26 13.98 -11.88
C GLU A 66 25.75 12.99 -10.81
N ARG A 67 25.88 11.70 -11.18
CA ARG A 67 26.06 10.57 -10.24
C ARG A 67 26.90 9.43 -10.85
N PRO A 68 28.17 9.68 -11.20
CA PRO A 68 29.02 8.74 -11.94
C PRO A 68 29.27 7.42 -11.19
N GLU A 69 29.04 7.38 -9.87
CA GLU A 69 29.18 6.20 -9.02
C GLU A 69 28.11 5.11 -9.27
N ARG A 70 26.98 5.46 -9.90
CA ARG A 70 25.85 4.54 -10.10
C ARG A 70 26.23 3.33 -10.97
N PRO A 71 25.50 2.19 -10.87
CA PRO A 71 25.93 0.93 -11.50
C PRO A 71 26.14 1.00 -13.02
N ILE A 72 25.33 1.77 -13.74
CA ILE A 72 25.43 1.88 -15.21
C ILE A 72 26.56 2.84 -15.63
N PRO A 73 26.63 4.10 -15.17
CA PRO A 73 27.72 4.99 -15.55
C PRO A 73 29.11 4.53 -15.10
N SER A 74 29.21 3.90 -13.92
CA SER A 74 30.49 3.35 -13.42
C SER A 74 30.98 2.12 -14.19
N GLY A 75 30.18 1.58 -15.13
CA GLY A 75 30.53 0.39 -15.92
C GLY A 75 30.40 -0.94 -15.19
N ARG A 76 29.95 -0.95 -13.92
CA ARG A 76 29.69 -2.19 -13.15
C ARG A 76 28.58 -3.03 -13.79
N ILE A 77 27.61 -2.38 -14.45
CA ILE A 77 26.54 -2.99 -15.24
C ILE A 77 26.47 -2.31 -16.61
N SER A 78 26.51 -3.10 -17.69
CA SER A 78 26.34 -2.53 -19.03
C SER A 78 24.89 -2.07 -19.27
N PRO A 79 24.65 -1.03 -20.10
CA PRO A 79 23.30 -0.59 -20.42
C PRO A 79 22.41 -1.69 -21.00
N THR A 80 22.97 -2.60 -21.80
CA THR A 80 22.23 -3.75 -22.36
C THR A 80 21.83 -4.75 -21.29
N ALA A 81 22.71 -5.03 -20.32
CA ALA A 81 22.38 -5.90 -19.19
C ALA A 81 21.28 -5.28 -18.31
N ALA A 82 21.36 -3.97 -18.01
CA ALA A 82 20.32 -3.28 -17.24
C ALA A 82 18.95 -3.32 -17.94
N ALA A 83 18.90 -3.08 -19.27
CA ALA A 83 17.68 -3.23 -20.05
C ALA A 83 17.14 -4.67 -20.04
N GLY A 84 18.03 -5.66 -20.15
CA GLY A 84 17.67 -7.08 -20.06
C GLY A 84 17.08 -7.44 -18.69
N VAL A 85 17.63 -6.90 -17.60
CA VAL A 85 17.07 -7.05 -16.24
C VAL A 85 15.69 -6.42 -16.14
N ALA A 86 15.51 -5.19 -16.63
CA ALA A 86 14.22 -4.50 -16.61
C ALA A 86 13.12 -5.27 -17.38
N VAL A 87 13.42 -5.70 -18.60
CA VAL A 87 12.49 -6.47 -19.43
C VAL A 87 12.24 -7.86 -18.84
N GLY A 88 13.28 -8.55 -18.38
CA GLY A 88 13.17 -9.88 -17.78
C GLY A 88 12.34 -9.89 -16.51
N LEU A 89 12.54 -8.91 -15.62
CA LEU A 89 11.72 -8.74 -14.42
C LEU A 89 10.28 -8.35 -14.75
N THR A 90 10.06 -7.51 -15.78
CA THR A 90 8.71 -7.19 -16.26
C THR A 90 7.99 -8.46 -16.72
N ALA A 91 8.65 -9.27 -17.56
CA ALA A 91 8.09 -10.52 -18.07
C ALA A 91 7.83 -11.54 -16.95
N ALA A 92 8.76 -11.68 -16.00
CA ALA A 92 8.59 -12.55 -14.85
C ALA A 92 7.43 -12.10 -13.94
N GLY A 93 7.30 -10.80 -13.69
CA GLY A 93 6.19 -10.23 -12.91
C GLY A 93 4.84 -10.47 -13.58
N LEU A 94 4.73 -10.20 -14.88
CA LEU A 94 3.51 -10.46 -15.67
C LEU A 94 3.17 -11.96 -15.72
N GLY A 95 4.18 -12.81 -15.94
CA GLY A 95 4.04 -14.26 -15.96
C GLY A 95 3.56 -14.81 -14.63
N LEU A 96 4.13 -14.35 -13.51
CA LEU A 96 3.72 -14.73 -12.16
C LEU A 96 2.30 -14.26 -11.85
N ALA A 97 1.94 -13.02 -12.22
CA ALA A 97 0.58 -12.51 -12.09
C ALA A 97 -0.43 -13.37 -12.88
N ALA A 98 -0.09 -13.75 -14.11
CA ALA A 98 -0.91 -14.64 -14.92
C ALA A 98 -1.04 -16.05 -14.32
N ALA A 99 0.05 -16.63 -13.84
CA ALA A 99 0.06 -17.97 -13.24
C ALA A 99 -0.74 -18.03 -11.92
N VAL A 100 -0.64 -17.01 -11.07
CA VAL A 100 -1.26 -16.99 -9.74
C VAL A 100 -2.70 -16.46 -9.78
N GLY A 101 -2.93 -15.38 -10.52
CA GLY A 101 -4.20 -14.63 -10.53
C GLY A 101 -4.99 -14.73 -11.84
N GLY A 102 -4.48 -15.43 -12.85
CA GLY A 102 -5.16 -15.66 -14.11
C GLY A 102 -5.47 -14.38 -14.89
N ARG A 103 -6.46 -14.46 -15.78
CA ARG A 103 -6.85 -13.36 -16.69
C ARG A 103 -7.17 -12.05 -15.96
N ARG A 104 -7.77 -12.11 -14.76
CA ARG A 104 -8.14 -10.91 -13.99
C ARG A 104 -6.92 -10.18 -13.46
N ALA A 105 -5.93 -10.90 -12.93
CA ALA A 105 -4.68 -10.28 -12.50
C ALA A 105 -3.89 -9.74 -13.70
N THR A 106 -3.81 -10.49 -14.79
CA THR A 106 -3.16 -10.03 -16.03
C THR A 106 -3.78 -8.75 -16.59
N ALA A 107 -5.11 -8.61 -16.54
CA ALA A 107 -5.82 -7.42 -16.99
C ALA A 107 -5.47 -6.15 -16.20
N VAL A 108 -4.97 -6.29 -14.96
CA VAL A 108 -4.48 -5.16 -14.14
C VAL A 108 -2.97 -5.01 -14.25
N ALA A 109 -2.24 -6.12 -14.27
CA ALA A 109 -0.77 -6.14 -14.31
C ALA A 109 -0.23 -5.58 -15.64
N LEU A 110 -0.91 -5.79 -16.77
CA LEU A 110 -0.50 -5.24 -18.06
C LEU A 110 -0.57 -3.70 -18.09
N PRO A 111 -1.70 -3.05 -17.75
CA PRO A 111 -1.73 -1.60 -17.56
C PRO A 111 -0.72 -1.11 -16.54
N LEU A 112 -0.52 -1.81 -15.41
CA LEU A 112 0.48 -1.45 -14.41
C LEU A 112 1.89 -1.41 -15.01
N ALA A 113 2.31 -2.48 -15.70
CA ALA A 113 3.60 -2.54 -16.38
C ALA A 113 3.74 -1.41 -17.42
N ALA A 114 2.70 -1.17 -18.22
CA ALA A 114 2.68 -0.07 -19.19
C ALA A 114 2.83 1.30 -18.51
N THR A 115 2.17 1.53 -17.38
CA THR A 115 2.30 2.79 -16.62
C THR A 115 3.68 2.96 -15.99
N ILE A 116 4.33 1.88 -15.55
CA ILE A 116 5.70 1.90 -15.01
C ILE A 116 6.67 2.36 -16.11
N TRP A 117 6.66 1.69 -17.26
CA TRP A 117 7.49 2.08 -18.40
C TRP A 117 7.15 3.47 -18.94
N GLY A 118 5.86 3.82 -19.00
CA GLY A 118 5.41 5.16 -19.39
C GLY A 118 5.90 6.25 -18.44
N TYR A 119 5.99 5.97 -17.13
CA TYR A 119 6.60 6.89 -16.17
C TYR A 119 8.09 7.07 -16.45
N ASP A 120 8.83 5.97 -16.54
CA ASP A 120 10.29 5.97 -16.64
C ASP A 120 10.81 6.59 -17.94
N LEU A 121 10.10 6.38 -19.05
CA LEU A 121 10.51 6.82 -20.38
C LEU A 121 9.96 8.18 -20.79
N ALA A 122 8.80 8.60 -20.27
CA ALA A 122 8.09 9.77 -20.81
C ALA A 122 7.57 10.73 -19.74
N ALA A 123 7.01 10.25 -18.63
CA ALA A 123 6.24 11.13 -17.75
C ALA A 123 7.05 11.78 -16.62
N LYS A 124 8.12 11.13 -16.12
CA LYS A 124 8.80 11.53 -14.87
C LYS A 124 9.32 12.97 -14.84
N ASN A 125 9.75 13.49 -16.00
CA ASN A 125 10.27 14.85 -16.14
C ASN A 125 9.21 15.87 -16.62
N THR A 126 7.93 15.48 -16.63
CA THR A 126 6.83 16.32 -17.13
C THR A 126 5.86 16.70 -16.01
N ALA A 127 4.89 17.58 -16.33
CA ALA A 127 3.78 17.88 -15.43
C ALA A 127 2.93 16.64 -15.05
N ALA A 128 2.92 15.60 -15.90
CA ALA A 128 2.15 14.38 -15.69
C ALA A 128 2.82 13.40 -14.70
N GLY A 129 4.11 13.57 -14.38
CA GLY A 129 4.89 12.63 -13.55
C GLY A 129 4.19 12.22 -12.24
N PRO A 130 3.69 13.15 -11.40
CA PRO A 130 2.96 12.80 -10.18
C PRO A 130 1.69 11.99 -10.43
N ALA A 131 0.96 12.25 -11.51
CA ALA A 131 -0.26 11.52 -11.85
C ALA A 131 0.04 10.09 -12.31
N VAL A 132 1.07 9.90 -13.14
CA VAL A 132 1.46 8.57 -13.62
C VAL A 132 2.03 7.72 -12.48
N MET A 133 2.88 8.29 -11.60
CA MET A 133 3.38 7.58 -10.42
C MET A 133 2.25 7.18 -9.46
N ALA A 134 1.27 8.07 -9.26
CA ALA A 134 0.06 7.77 -8.49
C ALA A 134 -0.77 6.64 -9.13
N ALA A 135 -0.88 6.61 -10.46
CA ALA A 135 -1.55 5.54 -11.19
C ALA A 135 -0.84 4.20 -11.01
N CYS A 136 0.49 4.15 -11.08
CA CYS A 136 1.27 2.94 -10.80
C CYS A 136 0.90 2.36 -9.42
N ARG A 137 0.94 3.18 -8.37
CA ARG A 137 0.62 2.75 -7.01
C ARG A 137 -0.85 2.36 -6.83
N GLY A 138 -1.78 3.08 -7.45
CA GLY A 138 -3.20 2.72 -7.44
C GLY A 138 -3.49 1.39 -8.13
N LEU A 139 -2.88 1.15 -9.30
CA LEU A 139 -3.01 -0.10 -10.04
C LEU A 139 -2.39 -1.28 -9.28
N ASP A 140 -1.31 -1.05 -8.54
CA ASP A 140 -0.69 -2.07 -7.68
C ASP A 140 -1.64 -2.52 -6.54
N VAL A 141 -2.36 -1.58 -5.91
CA VAL A 141 -3.43 -1.92 -4.96
C VAL A 141 -4.54 -2.73 -5.66
N LEU A 142 -4.95 -2.34 -6.87
CA LEU A 142 -5.98 -3.08 -7.62
C LEU A 142 -5.52 -4.47 -8.07
N LEU A 143 -4.23 -4.68 -8.28
CA LEU A 143 -3.66 -6.01 -8.57
C LEU A 143 -3.94 -6.96 -7.40
N GLY A 144 -3.86 -6.47 -6.15
CA GLY A 144 -4.16 -7.25 -4.95
C GLY A 144 -5.64 -7.62 -4.84
N ALA A 145 -6.52 -6.78 -5.40
CA ALA A 145 -7.95 -6.99 -5.44
C ALA A 145 -8.43 -7.85 -6.63
N SER A 146 -7.54 -8.22 -7.55
CA SER A 146 -7.87 -8.85 -8.84
C SER A 146 -8.61 -10.19 -8.74
N SER A 147 -8.44 -10.91 -7.63
CA SER A 147 -9.16 -12.16 -7.37
C SER A 147 -10.60 -11.95 -6.86
N GLY A 148 -10.96 -10.73 -6.47
CA GLY A 148 -12.25 -10.36 -5.87
C GLY A 148 -13.06 -9.39 -6.71
N ARG A 149 -13.70 -8.42 -6.04
CA ARG A 149 -14.41 -7.31 -6.68
C ARG A 149 -13.55 -6.03 -6.59
N PRO A 150 -12.84 -5.62 -7.66
CA PRO A 150 -11.91 -4.49 -7.63
C PRO A 150 -12.54 -3.18 -7.15
N VAL A 151 -13.85 -2.98 -7.43
CA VAL A 151 -14.62 -1.82 -6.97
C VAL A 151 -14.56 -1.61 -5.45
N ARG A 152 -14.44 -2.69 -4.66
CA ARG A 152 -14.32 -2.60 -3.18
C ARG A 152 -12.96 -2.08 -2.73
N ALA A 153 -11.94 -2.25 -3.56
CA ALA A 153 -10.59 -1.75 -3.30
C ALA A 153 -10.34 -0.34 -3.86
N LEU A 154 -11.25 0.22 -4.67
CA LEU A 154 -11.10 1.57 -5.22
C LEU A 154 -10.82 2.64 -4.15
N PRO A 155 -11.52 2.69 -3.00
CA PRO A 155 -11.18 3.66 -1.97
C PRO A 155 -9.74 3.51 -1.45
N ALA A 156 -9.26 2.28 -1.29
CA ALA A 156 -7.88 2.03 -0.87
C ALA A 156 -6.87 2.44 -1.96
N ALA A 157 -7.14 2.06 -3.21
CA ALA A 157 -6.31 2.42 -4.36
C ALA A 157 -6.20 3.93 -4.56
N LEU A 158 -7.32 4.65 -4.47
CA LEU A 158 -7.36 6.11 -4.56
C LEU A 158 -6.67 6.78 -3.37
N THR A 159 -6.75 6.21 -2.16
CA THR A 159 -6.06 6.74 -0.98
C THR A 159 -4.54 6.64 -1.13
N VAL A 160 -4.04 5.48 -1.58
CA VAL A 160 -2.61 5.27 -1.86
C VAL A 160 -2.16 6.14 -3.05
N ALA A 161 -2.95 6.23 -4.11
CA ALA A 161 -2.65 7.09 -5.25
C ALA A 161 -2.57 8.57 -4.85
N ALA A 162 -3.51 9.05 -4.03
CA ALA A 162 -3.50 10.43 -3.52
C ALA A 162 -2.28 10.72 -2.65
N HIS A 163 -1.91 9.81 -1.74
CA HIS A 163 -0.65 9.91 -1.01
C HIS A 163 0.55 10.01 -1.97
N THR A 164 0.63 9.08 -2.93
CA THR A 164 1.73 9.02 -3.88
C THR A 164 1.83 10.31 -4.70
N TRP A 165 0.70 10.86 -5.12
CA TRP A 165 0.64 12.16 -5.79
C TRP A 165 1.21 13.27 -4.90
N THR A 166 0.82 13.36 -3.63
CA THR A 166 1.33 14.40 -2.71
C THR A 166 2.83 14.34 -2.52
N VAL A 167 3.39 13.13 -2.36
CA VAL A 167 4.84 12.92 -2.21
C VAL A 167 5.57 13.26 -3.51
N THR A 168 5.07 12.79 -4.65
CA THR A 168 5.71 13.02 -5.97
C THR A 168 5.60 14.47 -6.43
N ALA A 169 4.52 15.17 -6.08
CA ALA A 169 4.39 16.60 -6.33
C ALA A 169 5.40 17.41 -5.51
N LEU A 170 5.62 17.02 -4.24
CA LEU A 170 6.57 17.67 -3.35
C LEU A 170 8.02 17.37 -3.74
N SER A 171 8.33 16.16 -4.22
CA SER A 171 9.70 15.76 -4.61
C SER A 171 10.28 16.59 -5.76
N ARG A 172 9.42 17.13 -6.63
CA ARG A 172 9.84 18.04 -7.72
C ARG A 172 10.46 19.36 -7.24
N ARG A 173 10.37 19.66 -5.95
CA ARG A 173 10.89 20.88 -5.33
C ARG A 173 12.06 20.61 -4.38
N GLU A 174 12.67 19.43 -4.46
CA GLU A 174 13.78 19.02 -3.57
C GLU A 174 15.10 19.77 -3.82
N VAL A 175 15.31 20.26 -5.04
CA VAL A 175 16.52 21.00 -5.43
C VAL A 175 16.35 22.50 -5.21
N SER A 176 15.24 23.08 -5.70
CA SER A 176 15.00 24.52 -5.67
C SER A 176 14.31 25.04 -4.41
N GLY A 177 13.78 24.16 -3.55
CA GLY A 177 12.76 24.55 -2.57
C GLY A 177 11.39 24.75 -3.22
N ALA A 178 10.37 25.04 -2.39
CA ALA A 178 8.98 25.10 -2.83
C ALA A 178 8.32 26.47 -2.55
N ASP A 179 7.33 26.84 -3.34
CA ASP A 179 6.40 27.92 -2.97
C ASP A 179 5.48 27.43 -1.85
N VAL A 180 5.18 28.28 -0.87
CA VAL A 180 4.37 27.94 0.32
C VAL A 180 3.00 27.31 -0.03
N ALA A 181 2.44 27.63 -1.19
CA ALA A 181 1.18 27.08 -1.67
C ALA A 181 1.23 25.57 -1.94
N LEU A 182 2.36 25.01 -2.38
CA LEU A 182 2.48 23.58 -2.66
C LEU A 182 2.47 22.75 -1.36
N PRO A 183 3.33 23.01 -0.35
CA PRO A 183 3.29 22.32 0.93
C PRO A 183 1.91 22.37 1.59
N ARG A 184 1.23 23.53 1.58
CA ARG A 184 -0.13 23.66 2.13
C ARG A 184 -1.14 22.76 1.43
N ARG A 185 -1.14 22.72 0.08
CA ARG A 185 -2.01 21.82 -0.70
C ARG A 185 -1.71 20.36 -0.41
N THR A 186 -0.43 19.98 -0.37
CA THR A 186 -0.04 18.59 -0.07
C THR A 186 -0.38 18.20 1.38
N LEU A 187 -0.29 19.12 2.34
CA LEU A 187 -0.71 18.89 3.73
C LEU A 187 -2.23 18.67 3.84
N ALA A 188 -3.03 19.48 3.14
CA ALA A 188 -4.47 19.26 3.06
C ALA A 188 -4.79 17.91 2.41
N GLY A 189 -4.08 17.54 1.35
CA GLY A 189 -4.17 16.21 0.74
C GLY A 189 -3.83 15.08 1.72
N THR A 190 -2.77 15.22 2.51
CA THR A 190 -2.39 14.26 3.55
C THR A 190 -3.47 14.09 4.62
N ALA A 191 -4.11 15.18 5.04
CA ALA A 191 -5.22 15.12 5.99
C ALA A 191 -6.43 14.36 5.40
N LEU A 192 -6.78 14.62 4.13
CA LEU A 192 -7.84 13.90 3.43
C LEU A 192 -7.51 12.41 3.26
N VAL A 193 -6.26 12.08 2.94
CA VAL A 193 -5.76 10.70 2.87
C VAL A 193 -5.92 9.99 4.22
N ALA A 194 -5.56 10.64 5.32
CA ALA A 194 -5.69 10.06 6.65
C ALA A 194 -7.15 9.85 7.07
N LEU A 195 -8.03 10.79 6.72
CA LEU A 195 -9.47 10.66 6.95
C LEU A 195 -10.06 9.52 6.10
N ALA A 196 -9.69 9.42 4.82
CA ALA A 196 -10.10 8.33 3.96
C ALA A 196 -9.63 6.97 4.51
N ALA A 197 -8.43 6.90 5.10
CA ALA A 197 -7.88 5.68 5.68
C ALA A 197 -8.61 5.17 6.94
N THR A 198 -9.38 6.02 7.62
CA THR A 198 -10.09 5.69 8.87
C THR A 198 -11.61 5.59 8.72
N THR A 199 -12.19 6.19 7.69
CA THR A 199 -13.63 6.15 7.44
C THR A 199 -14.07 4.80 6.85
N LEU A 200 -15.04 4.13 7.49
CA LEU A 200 -15.66 2.92 6.97
C LEU A 200 -16.65 3.26 5.85
N PRO A 201 -16.71 2.48 4.75
CA PRO A 201 -17.89 2.49 3.89
C PRO A 201 -19.11 2.15 4.75
N ARG A 202 -20.13 3.03 4.75
CA ARG A 202 -21.40 2.72 5.42
C ARG A 202 -21.91 1.38 4.88
N PRO A 203 -22.30 0.42 5.73
CA PRO A 203 -22.94 -0.79 5.24
C PRO A 203 -24.22 -0.36 4.53
N THR A 204 -24.26 -0.51 3.20
CA THR A 204 -25.51 -0.44 2.46
C THR A 204 -26.37 -1.60 2.96
N HIS A 205 -27.56 -1.26 3.43
CA HIS A 205 -28.55 -2.10 4.08
C HIS A 205 -28.41 -3.61 3.79
N ARG A 206 -28.19 -4.41 4.85
CA ARG A 206 -28.65 -5.80 4.81
C ARG A 206 -30.16 -5.74 4.61
N SER A 207 -30.65 -6.17 3.46
CA SER A 207 -32.02 -6.63 3.33
C SER A 207 -32.21 -7.69 4.42
N THR A 208 -33.04 -7.36 5.40
CA THR A 208 -33.54 -8.32 6.37
C THR A 208 -34.12 -9.51 5.60
N PRO A 209 -33.73 -10.76 5.89
CA PRO A 209 -34.49 -11.91 5.42
C PRO A 209 -35.92 -11.72 5.93
N GLY A 210 -36.90 -11.74 5.03
CA GLY A 210 -38.30 -11.61 5.38
C GLY A 210 -38.64 -12.55 6.52
N THR A 211 -39.12 -12.00 7.63
CA THR A 211 -39.80 -12.74 8.67
C THR A 211 -41.02 -13.39 8.02
N GLY A 212 -40.91 -14.67 7.68
CA GLY A 212 -42.04 -15.50 7.31
C GLY A 212 -43.10 -15.39 8.40
N ARG A 213 -44.28 -14.98 8.00
CA ARG A 213 -45.49 -14.87 8.83
C ARG A 213 -45.86 -16.26 9.35
N PRO A 214 -46.03 -16.49 10.66
CA PRO A 214 -46.57 -17.75 11.14
C PRO A 214 -48.07 -17.81 10.80
N THR A 215 -48.48 -18.84 10.07
CA THR A 215 -49.87 -19.23 9.89
C THR A 215 -50.37 -19.91 11.18
N PRO A 216 -51.53 -19.53 11.74
CA PRO A 216 -52.14 -20.24 12.86
C PRO A 216 -52.93 -21.44 12.31
N GLY A 217 -52.73 -22.63 12.87
CA GLY A 217 -53.52 -23.81 12.52
C GLY A 217 -52.98 -25.11 13.11
N ASP A 218 -53.70 -25.58 14.12
CA ASP A 218 -54.01 -26.97 14.45
C ASP A 218 -53.04 -27.83 15.29
N ASP A 219 -53.47 -27.93 16.55
CA ASP A 219 -53.73 -29.16 17.32
C ASP A 219 -52.71 -29.74 18.32
N ALA A 220 -53.26 -29.94 19.51
CA ALA A 220 -52.69 -30.38 20.78
C ALA A 220 -52.28 -31.86 20.80
N VAL A 221 -51.38 -32.22 21.73
CA VAL A 221 -51.64 -33.12 22.90
C VAL A 221 -50.48 -32.94 23.90
N PRO A 222 -50.74 -32.90 25.23
CA PRO A 222 -49.71 -32.77 26.26
C PRO A 222 -49.25 -34.13 26.81
N ALA A 223 -47.97 -34.23 27.21
CA ALA A 223 -47.51 -35.26 28.15
C ALA A 223 -46.47 -34.66 29.09
N ALA A 224 -46.85 -34.54 30.36
CA ALA A 224 -45.97 -34.22 31.47
C ALA A 224 -45.18 -35.47 31.89
N THR A 225 -43.92 -35.29 32.30
CA THR A 225 -43.34 -35.74 33.59
C THR A 225 -41.81 -35.70 33.51
N GLY A 226 -41.17 -35.23 34.58
CA GLY A 226 -39.72 -35.35 34.77
C GLY A 226 -39.02 -34.10 35.28
N ALA A 227 -39.31 -33.71 36.51
CA ALA A 227 -38.52 -32.73 37.25
C ALA A 227 -37.18 -33.34 37.69
N ALA A 228 -36.07 -32.67 37.35
CA ALA A 228 -34.85 -32.64 38.14
C ALA A 228 -34.12 -31.34 37.82
N GLY A 229 -34.32 -30.33 38.66
CA GLY A 229 -33.60 -29.07 38.58
C GLY A 229 -32.15 -29.25 39.00
N ASP A 230 -31.24 -28.81 38.13
CA ASP A 230 -29.85 -28.53 38.47
C ASP A 230 -29.71 -27.02 38.73
N PRO A 231 -29.61 -26.55 39.98
CA PRO A 231 -29.47 -25.14 40.29
C PRO A 231 -27.98 -24.80 40.45
N GLY A 232 -27.24 -24.57 39.36
CA GLY A 232 -25.82 -24.28 39.63
C GLY A 232 -24.86 -23.99 38.49
N ARG A 233 -25.28 -23.58 37.30
CA ARG A 233 -24.31 -23.06 36.32
C ARG A 233 -24.78 -21.81 35.61
N ARG A 234 -24.92 -20.73 36.40
CA ARG A 234 -24.86 -19.36 35.88
C ARG A 234 -23.45 -19.10 35.38
N THR A 235 -23.15 -19.47 34.13
CA THR A 235 -21.95 -18.96 33.45
C THR A 235 -22.11 -17.44 33.35
N ALA A 236 -21.32 -16.70 34.14
CA ALA A 236 -21.33 -15.25 34.19
C ALA A 236 -21.25 -14.65 32.76
N PRO A 237 -22.32 -13.99 32.26
CA PRO A 237 -22.32 -13.38 30.93
C PRO A 237 -21.34 -12.20 30.80
N GLY A 238 -20.90 -11.64 31.92
CA GLY A 238 -20.14 -10.38 31.98
C GLY A 238 -18.67 -10.47 31.52
N VAL A 239 -17.96 -11.56 31.81
CA VAL A 239 -16.50 -11.63 31.57
C VAL A 239 -16.19 -11.81 30.08
N ARG A 240 -16.96 -12.64 29.36
CA ARG A 240 -16.81 -12.81 27.90
C ARG A 240 -17.31 -11.60 27.12
N ALA A 241 -18.37 -10.92 27.59
CA ALA A 241 -18.87 -9.70 26.98
C ALA A 241 -17.86 -8.53 27.12
N GLY A 242 -17.20 -8.41 28.28
CA GLY A 242 -16.16 -7.42 28.54
C GLY A 242 -14.91 -7.62 27.68
N ALA A 243 -14.37 -8.84 27.62
CA ALA A 243 -13.21 -9.16 26.78
C ALA A 243 -13.50 -8.98 25.28
N ALA A 244 -14.70 -9.37 24.83
CA ALA A 244 -15.14 -9.13 23.45
C ALA A 244 -15.36 -7.64 23.15
N GLY A 245 -15.76 -6.84 24.15
CA GLY A 245 -15.88 -5.38 24.06
C GLY A 245 -14.52 -4.70 23.90
N VAL A 246 -13.55 -5.05 24.76
CA VAL A 246 -12.17 -4.52 24.67
C VAL A 246 -11.52 -4.88 23.33
N GLY A 247 -11.67 -6.13 22.87
CA GLY A 247 -11.14 -6.55 21.56
C GLY A 247 -11.74 -5.78 20.38
N ARG A 248 -13.04 -5.48 20.41
CA ARG A 248 -13.70 -4.64 19.38
C ARG A 248 -13.22 -3.19 19.42
N SER A 249 -13.04 -2.62 20.60
CA SER A 249 -12.51 -1.25 20.76
C SER A 249 -11.07 -1.13 20.26
N LEU A 250 -10.22 -2.12 20.55
CA LEU A 250 -8.83 -2.16 20.05
C LEU A 250 -8.79 -2.34 18.53
N ALA A 251 -9.63 -3.20 17.96
CA ALA A 251 -9.72 -3.39 16.51
C ALA A 251 -10.21 -2.11 15.79
N ALA A 252 -11.13 -1.36 16.39
CA ALA A 252 -11.60 -0.08 15.87
C ALA A 252 -10.56 1.05 16.01
N ALA A 253 -9.74 1.02 17.07
CA ALA A 253 -8.71 2.02 17.32
C ALA A 253 -7.46 1.84 16.44
N LEU A 254 -7.15 0.61 16.03
CA LEU A 254 -5.91 0.32 15.30
C LEU A 254 -5.76 1.10 13.97
N PRO A 255 -6.74 1.14 13.06
CA PRO A 255 -6.63 1.94 11.83
C PRO A 255 -6.40 3.43 12.12
N VAL A 256 -7.05 3.96 13.16
CA VAL A 256 -6.91 5.35 13.60
C VAL A 256 -5.49 5.60 14.15
N GLY A 257 -4.96 4.69 14.96
CA GLY A 257 -3.60 4.79 15.49
C GLY A 257 -2.54 4.74 14.37
N LEU A 258 -2.69 3.84 13.41
CA LEU A 258 -1.78 3.72 12.26
C LEU A 258 -1.85 4.94 11.33
N ALA A 259 -3.06 5.46 11.06
CA ALA A 259 -3.24 6.70 10.31
C ALA A 259 -2.69 7.93 11.08
N GLY A 260 -2.86 7.96 12.40
CA GLY A 260 -2.27 8.97 13.28
C GLY A 260 -0.75 8.94 13.24
N TRP A 261 -0.13 7.76 13.23
CA TRP A 261 1.32 7.61 13.06
C TRP A 261 1.80 8.14 11.70
N TYR A 262 1.07 7.82 10.62
CA TYR A 262 1.30 8.36 9.29
C TYR A 262 1.27 9.91 9.28
N VAL A 263 0.21 10.51 9.84
CA VAL A 263 0.04 11.98 9.90
C VAL A 263 1.12 12.63 10.77
N ALA A 264 1.42 12.07 11.94
CA ALA A 264 2.44 12.61 12.84
C ALA A 264 3.82 12.68 12.15
N ARG A 265 4.15 11.68 11.32
CA ARG A 265 5.42 11.63 10.60
C ARG A 265 5.43 12.52 9.35
N TYR A 266 4.51 12.27 8.40
CA TYR A 266 4.52 12.97 7.11
C TYR A 266 3.87 14.36 7.21
N GLY A 267 2.68 14.45 7.80
CA GLY A 267 1.99 15.72 8.03
C GLY A 267 2.82 16.68 8.90
N GLY A 268 3.44 16.17 9.97
CA GLY A 268 4.38 16.93 10.79
C GLY A 268 5.58 17.48 10.00
N ALA A 269 6.09 16.72 9.03
CA ALA A 269 7.15 17.21 8.14
C ALA A 269 6.62 18.26 7.16
N GLN A 270 5.43 18.07 6.59
CA GLN A 270 4.80 19.05 5.69
C GLN A 270 4.48 20.38 6.39
N VAL A 271 4.09 20.36 7.67
CA VAL A 271 3.90 21.58 8.48
C VAL A 271 5.21 22.37 8.56
N ARG A 272 6.35 21.69 8.79
CA ARG A 272 7.67 22.34 8.82
C ARG A 272 8.07 22.95 7.48
N VAL A 273 7.71 22.30 6.36
CA VAL A 273 7.93 22.84 5.02
C VAL A 273 6.99 24.02 4.73
N ALA A 274 5.74 23.96 5.18
CA ALA A 274 4.78 25.06 5.00
C ALA A 274 5.17 26.32 5.79
N ALA A 275 5.90 26.17 6.90
CA ALA A 275 6.45 27.29 7.67
C ALA A 275 7.71 27.88 7.03
N ASP A 276 8.57 27.03 6.46
CA ASP A 276 9.82 27.44 5.81
C ASP A 276 10.18 26.41 4.72
N PRO A 277 9.97 26.73 3.42
CA PRO A 277 9.99 25.75 2.34
C PRO A 277 11.38 25.56 1.69
N THR A 278 12.42 25.43 2.52
CA THR A 278 13.79 25.14 2.06
C THR A 278 13.90 23.75 1.43
N ALA A 279 14.80 23.61 0.46
CA ALA A 279 15.13 22.34 -0.22
C ALA A 279 15.42 21.18 0.76
N GLY A 280 16.15 21.44 1.85
CA GLY A 280 16.45 20.43 2.88
C GLY A 280 15.20 19.93 3.60
N ARG A 281 14.27 20.82 3.95
CA ARG A 281 13.00 20.43 4.60
C ARG A 281 12.07 19.70 3.64
N VAL A 282 12.04 20.10 2.36
CA VAL A 282 11.31 19.40 1.30
C VAL A 282 11.81 17.95 1.19
N ARG A 283 13.13 17.74 1.06
CA ARG A 283 13.74 16.39 1.04
C ARG A 283 13.38 15.56 2.28
N ALA A 284 13.45 16.16 3.46
CA ALA A 284 13.07 15.49 4.71
C ALA A 284 11.58 15.09 4.72
N ALA A 285 10.68 15.93 4.19
CA ALA A 285 9.26 15.64 4.09
C ALA A 285 8.96 14.55 3.06
N VAL A 286 9.61 14.55 1.91
CA VAL A 286 9.48 13.48 0.91
C VAL A 286 9.97 12.15 1.48
N GLY A 287 11.14 12.13 2.13
CA GLY A 287 11.64 10.96 2.84
C GLY A 287 10.67 10.45 3.91
N ALA A 288 10.05 11.37 4.67
CA ALA A 288 9.01 11.03 5.65
C ALA A 288 7.74 10.44 4.99
N GLY A 289 7.35 10.94 3.81
CA GLY A 289 6.23 10.43 3.03
C GLY A 289 6.50 9.00 2.53
N ILE A 290 7.63 8.79 1.85
CA ILE A 290 8.06 7.47 1.33
C ILE A 290 8.13 6.43 2.45
N THR A 291 8.80 6.78 3.56
CA THR A 291 8.97 5.84 4.69
C THR A 291 7.73 5.73 5.58
N GLY A 292 6.76 6.63 5.43
CA GLY A 292 5.48 6.61 6.12
C GLY A 292 4.42 5.76 5.43
N LEU A 293 4.53 5.50 4.13
CA LEU A 293 3.55 4.74 3.35
C LEU A 293 3.13 3.38 3.98
N PRO A 294 4.04 2.57 4.54
CA PRO A 294 3.62 1.31 5.16
C PRO A 294 2.65 1.47 6.34
N SER A 295 2.73 2.57 7.09
CA SER A 295 1.75 2.85 8.15
C SER A 295 0.36 3.17 7.59
N LEU A 296 0.28 3.86 6.45
CA LEU A 296 -0.98 4.12 5.74
C LEU A 296 -1.56 2.82 5.15
N GLN A 297 -0.73 2.00 4.48
CA GLN A 297 -1.13 0.68 3.97
C GLN A 297 -1.64 -0.23 5.10
N GLY A 298 -0.97 -0.20 6.26
CA GLY A 298 -1.38 -0.90 7.46
C GLY A 298 -2.75 -0.45 7.98
N ALA A 299 -3.00 0.87 8.01
CA ALA A 299 -4.29 1.43 8.39
C ALA A 299 -5.42 0.96 7.45
N LEU A 300 -5.20 1.00 6.14
CA LEU A 300 -6.16 0.54 5.13
C LEU A 300 -6.46 -0.96 5.27
N THR A 301 -5.44 -1.77 5.55
CA THR A 301 -5.54 -3.22 5.76
C THR A 301 -6.31 -3.54 7.04
N ALA A 302 -5.97 -2.87 8.15
CA ALA A 302 -6.66 -3.03 9.42
C ALA A 302 -8.13 -2.60 9.33
N ARG A 303 -8.41 -1.50 8.63
CA ARG A 303 -9.79 -1.01 8.36
C ARG A 303 -10.62 -2.05 7.61
N ALA A 304 -10.00 -2.83 6.72
CA ALA A 304 -10.68 -3.91 6.00
C ALA A 304 -10.90 -5.18 6.84
N GLY A 305 -10.56 -5.18 8.13
CA GLY A 305 -10.77 -6.28 9.07
C GLY A 305 -9.54 -7.16 9.30
N ALA A 306 -8.41 -6.90 8.63
CA ALA A 306 -7.18 -7.68 8.78
C ALA A 306 -6.19 -6.98 9.73
N GLY A 307 -6.61 -6.75 10.99
CA GLY A 307 -5.87 -5.93 11.97
C GLY A 307 -4.41 -6.36 12.19
N LEU A 308 -4.17 -7.65 12.48
CA LEU A 308 -2.81 -8.18 12.70
C LEU A 308 -1.91 -7.96 11.48
N LEU A 309 -2.42 -8.27 10.29
CA LEU A 309 -1.67 -8.07 9.04
C LEU A 309 -1.42 -6.59 8.77
N GLY A 310 -2.37 -5.70 9.08
CA GLY A 310 -2.19 -4.26 8.99
C GLY A 310 -1.10 -3.74 9.93
N ALA A 311 -1.02 -4.26 11.16
CA ALA A 311 0.07 -3.95 12.07
C ALA A 311 1.43 -4.43 11.53
N LEU A 312 1.50 -5.66 10.99
CA LEU A 312 2.72 -6.21 10.40
C LEU A 312 3.20 -5.39 9.19
N VAL A 313 2.29 -4.98 8.30
CA VAL A 313 2.61 -4.10 7.17
C VAL A 313 3.19 -2.77 7.67
N ALA A 314 2.59 -2.18 8.71
CA ALA A 314 3.08 -0.92 9.29
C ALA A 314 4.51 -1.02 9.85
N LEU A 315 4.94 -2.21 10.33
CA LEU A 315 6.31 -2.43 10.81
C LEU A 315 7.38 -2.34 9.69
N ALA A 316 6.99 -2.37 8.41
CA ALA A 316 7.93 -2.12 7.32
C ALA A 316 8.42 -0.66 7.28
N ALA A 317 7.66 0.31 7.83
CA ALA A 317 8.03 1.73 7.87
C ALA A 317 9.37 2.02 8.57
N PRO A 318 9.63 1.52 9.81
CA PRO A 318 10.94 1.69 10.45
C PRO A 318 12.05 0.84 9.80
N LEU A 319 11.72 -0.32 9.22
CA LEU A 319 12.70 -1.20 8.58
C LEU A 319 13.25 -0.62 7.28
N GLY A 320 12.39 -0.07 6.43
CA GLY A 320 12.80 0.60 5.19
C GLY A 320 13.77 1.75 5.45
N GLY A 321 13.51 2.56 6.49
CA GLY A 321 14.41 3.66 6.88
C GLY A 321 15.76 3.19 7.43
N ARG A 322 15.82 2.03 8.08
CA ARG A 322 17.09 1.45 8.58
C ARG A 322 17.91 0.83 7.44
N LEU A 323 17.26 0.16 6.49
CA LEU A 323 17.94 -0.49 5.37
C LEU A 323 18.43 0.51 4.33
N ALA A 324 17.67 1.57 4.05
CA ALA A 324 18.10 2.64 3.15
C ALA A 324 19.42 3.28 3.61
N ARG A 325 19.60 3.48 4.92
CA ARG A 325 20.86 4.02 5.51
C ARG A 325 22.05 3.05 5.42
N LYS A 326 21.82 1.75 5.28
CA LYS A 326 22.90 0.75 5.20
C LYS A 326 23.40 0.52 3.78
N LEU A 327 22.59 0.86 2.78
CA LEU A 327 22.87 0.57 1.36
C LEU A 327 23.16 1.83 0.53
N SER A 328 22.93 3.03 1.09
CA SER A 328 23.55 4.27 0.62
C SER A 328 24.38 4.91 1.73
N PRO A 329 25.66 4.51 1.89
CA PRO A 329 26.65 5.29 2.63
C PRO A 329 27.21 6.37 1.70
N THR A 330 26.43 7.41 1.44
CA THR A 330 26.86 8.65 0.77
C THR A 330 26.18 9.81 1.45
#